data_AF-A0A2V8GIN9-F1
#
_entry.id   AF-A0A2V8GIN9-F1
#
_cell.length_a   1.000
_cell.length_b   1.000
_cell.length_c   1.000
_cell.angle_alpha   90.00
_cell.angle_beta   90.00
_cell.angle_gamma   90.00
#
_symmetry.space_group_name_H-M   'P 1'
#
loop_
_entity.id
_entity.type
_entity.pdbx_description
1 polymer ?
#
loop_
_entity_poly.entity_id
_entity_poly.type
_entity_poly.pdbx_seq_one_letter_code
_entity_poly.pdbx_strand_id
1 'polypeptide(L)'
;MLKPYTLDDVVAALSQVAPHDWKAFLGSLVYQVRPRAPLDGMTAGGWRLVYTEAKNEYIKTNDNDRVEALYSIGLRVRARDGVVNDVMLNAPAGKAGLGPGMQILAVNGLRYSADVLRNAIKESKNAAGPMTIEFQNDDVVKTVSVDYHGGAREPHLERDAAKPDMLAQILAPRAK
;
A
#
# COMPACT_ATOMS: atom_id res chain seq x y z
N MET A 1 9.34 -32.16 22.60
CA MET A 1 8.77 -32.69 21.34
C MET A 1 7.66 -31.73 20.92
N LEU A 2 7.74 -31.12 19.73
CA LEU A 2 6.72 -30.19 19.22
C LEU A 2 5.45 -30.96 18.86
N LYS A 3 4.28 -30.52 19.33
CA LYS A 3 2.98 -31.07 18.89
C LYS A 3 2.38 -30.13 17.83
N PRO A 4 2.31 -30.52 16.56
CA PRO A 4 1.64 -29.72 15.55
C PRO A 4 0.12 -29.78 15.72
N TYR A 5 -0.59 -28.88 15.04
CA TYR A 5 -2.05 -28.90 14.90
C TYR A 5 -2.43 -28.90 13.42
N THR A 6 -3.66 -29.32 13.13
CA THR A 6 -4.25 -29.37 11.78
C THR A 6 -5.24 -28.21 11.58
N LEU A 7 -5.69 -28.00 10.32
CA LEU A 7 -6.78 -27.06 10.04
C LEU A 7 -8.08 -27.46 10.76
N ASP A 8 -8.37 -28.76 10.85
CA ASP A 8 -9.57 -29.25 11.52
C ASP A 8 -9.51 -28.98 13.04
N ASP A 9 -8.33 -29.06 13.66
CA ASP A 9 -8.15 -28.66 15.07
C ASP A 9 -8.46 -27.16 15.27
N VAL A 10 -8.04 -26.30 14.33
CA VAL A 10 -8.33 -24.86 14.37
C VAL A 10 -9.83 -24.59 14.19
N VAL A 11 -10.47 -25.26 13.21
CA VAL A 11 -11.92 -25.14 12.96
C VAL A 11 -12.71 -25.59 14.18
N ALA A 12 -12.35 -26.71 14.80
CA ALA A 12 -12.99 -27.21 16.01
C ALA A 12 -12.87 -26.22 17.17
N ALA A 13 -11.68 -25.66 17.40
CA ALA A 13 -11.45 -24.68 18.45
C ALA A 13 -12.24 -23.37 18.22
N LEU A 14 -12.26 -22.83 17.00
CA LEU A 14 -13.02 -21.62 16.69
C LEU A 14 -14.54 -21.83 16.86
N SER A 15 -15.03 -23.02 16.49
CA SER A 15 -16.44 -23.38 16.62
C SER A 15 -16.91 -23.42 18.08
N GLN A 16 -16.01 -23.71 19.03
CA GLN A 16 -16.29 -23.65 20.48
C GLN A 16 -16.44 -22.22 20.99
N VAL A 17 -15.79 -21.24 20.35
CA VAL A 17 -15.82 -19.83 20.77
C VAL A 17 -17.00 -19.10 20.15
N ALA A 18 -17.25 -19.31 18.86
CA ALA A 18 -18.34 -18.67 18.14
C ALA A 18 -18.87 -19.59 17.02
N PRO A 19 -20.16 -19.93 16.99
CA PRO A 19 -20.75 -20.73 15.93
C PRO A 19 -20.66 -20.03 14.56
N HIS A 20 -19.90 -20.61 13.63
CA HIS A 20 -19.79 -20.17 12.23
C HIS A 20 -19.27 -21.34 11.39
N ASP A 21 -19.54 -21.35 10.08
CA ASP A 21 -18.82 -22.22 9.14
C ASP A 21 -17.37 -21.74 8.95
N TRP A 22 -16.52 -22.03 9.92
CA TRP A 22 -15.11 -21.62 9.91
C TRP A 22 -14.31 -22.28 8.79
N LYS A 23 -14.71 -23.48 8.38
CA LYS A 23 -14.04 -24.21 7.30
C LYS A 23 -14.23 -23.49 5.97
N ALA A 24 -15.46 -23.12 5.62
CA ALA A 24 -15.72 -22.35 4.40
C ALA A 24 -15.11 -20.94 4.47
N PHE A 25 -15.21 -20.27 5.62
CA PHE A 25 -14.65 -18.94 5.82
C PHE A 25 -13.13 -18.91 5.58
N LEU A 26 -12.37 -19.76 6.26
CA LEU A 26 -10.92 -19.88 6.09
C LEU A 26 -10.55 -20.40 4.70
N GLY A 27 -11.32 -21.35 4.16
CA GLY A 27 -11.24 -21.82 2.78
C GLY A 27 -11.19 -20.67 1.78
N SER A 28 -12.14 -19.74 1.92
CA SER A 28 -12.33 -18.62 1.00
C SER A 28 -11.32 -17.48 1.18
N LEU A 29 -10.69 -17.34 2.36
CA LEU A 29 -9.76 -16.26 2.68
C LEU A 29 -8.30 -16.66 2.50
N VAL A 30 -7.95 -17.90 2.84
CA VAL A 30 -6.55 -18.37 2.88
C VAL A 30 -6.18 -19.13 1.61
N TYR A 31 -7.08 -19.96 1.09
CA TYR A 31 -6.76 -20.93 0.03
C TYR A 31 -7.23 -20.50 -1.36
N GLN A 32 -7.91 -19.38 -1.49
CA GLN A 32 -8.40 -18.86 -2.77
C GLN A 32 -7.74 -17.52 -3.11
N VAL A 33 -7.24 -17.40 -4.33
CA VAL A 33 -6.75 -16.13 -4.86
C VAL A 33 -7.95 -15.25 -5.20
N ARG A 34 -8.01 -14.05 -4.60
CA ARG A 34 -9.05 -13.06 -4.89
C ARG A 34 -8.48 -11.90 -5.70
N PRO A 35 -9.25 -11.36 -6.66
CA PRO A 35 -8.80 -10.23 -7.49
C PRO A 35 -8.78 -8.89 -6.72
N ARG A 36 -9.34 -8.84 -5.51
CA ARG A 36 -9.44 -7.63 -4.68
C ARG A 36 -9.07 -7.94 -3.23
N ALA A 37 -8.65 -6.91 -2.51
CA ALA A 37 -8.38 -6.98 -1.08
C ALA A 37 -9.63 -7.46 -0.29
N PRO A 38 -9.45 -8.22 0.80
CA PRO A 38 -10.54 -8.69 1.64
C PRO A 38 -11.07 -7.56 2.54
N LEU A 39 -11.92 -6.69 1.99
CA LEU A 39 -12.45 -5.52 2.69
C LEU A 39 -13.70 -5.81 3.55
N ASP A 40 -14.27 -7.01 3.43
CA ASP A 40 -15.57 -7.37 4.01
C ASP A 40 -15.63 -7.15 5.52
N GLY A 41 -14.59 -7.56 6.26
CA GLY A 41 -14.53 -7.39 7.72
C GLY A 41 -14.50 -5.91 8.14
N MET A 42 -13.82 -5.07 7.37
CA MET A 42 -13.74 -3.63 7.62
C MET A 42 -15.06 -2.94 7.31
N THR A 43 -15.70 -3.31 6.19
CA THR A 43 -17.02 -2.80 5.82
C THR A 43 -18.12 -3.25 6.78
N ALA A 44 -18.05 -4.49 7.30
CA ALA A 44 -18.93 -4.97 8.36
C ALA A 44 -18.69 -4.20 9.67
N GLY A 45 -17.43 -3.85 9.96
CA GLY A 45 -17.04 -3.09 11.14
C GLY A 45 -17.34 -1.59 11.09
N GLY A 46 -18.01 -1.10 10.05
CA GLY A 46 -18.40 0.31 9.92
C GLY A 46 -17.34 1.23 9.33
N TRP A 47 -16.43 0.70 8.50
CA TRP A 47 -15.34 1.46 7.88
C TRP A 47 -15.21 1.18 6.38
N ARG A 48 -14.78 2.19 5.62
CA ARG A 48 -14.50 2.10 4.18
C ARG A 48 -13.07 2.54 3.86
N LEU A 49 -12.44 1.84 2.91
CA LEU A 49 -11.17 2.28 2.33
C LEU A 49 -11.45 3.37 1.30
N VAL A 50 -10.89 4.55 1.53
CA VAL A 50 -10.91 5.66 0.58
C VAL A 50 -9.48 6.05 0.23
N TYR A 51 -9.33 6.81 -0.84
CA TYR A 51 -8.05 7.36 -1.24
C TYR A 51 -8.15 8.87 -1.34
N THR A 52 -7.19 9.58 -0.76
CA THR A 52 -7.15 11.05 -0.75
C THR A 52 -5.75 11.55 -1.13
N GLU A 53 -5.59 12.85 -1.31
CA GLU A 53 -4.27 13.46 -1.57
C GLU A 53 -3.49 13.74 -0.28
N ALA A 54 -4.14 13.68 0.88
CA ALA A 54 -3.52 13.96 2.16
C ALA A 54 -2.73 12.73 2.63
N LYS A 55 -1.61 12.91 3.32
CA LYS A 55 -0.90 11.78 3.95
C LYS A 55 -1.68 11.28 5.17
N ASN A 56 -1.81 9.97 5.31
CA ASN A 56 -2.31 9.36 6.55
C ASN A 56 -1.22 9.35 7.66
N GLU A 57 -1.61 9.07 8.90
CA GLU A 57 -0.68 9.08 10.05
C GLU A 57 0.47 8.07 9.95
N TYR A 58 0.21 6.90 9.35
CA TYR A 58 1.25 5.90 9.10
C TYR A 58 2.33 6.44 8.15
N ILE A 59 1.91 7.10 7.06
CA ILE A 59 2.81 7.71 6.09
C ILE A 59 3.57 8.87 6.71
N LYS A 60 2.90 9.74 7.48
CA LYS A 60 3.54 10.85 8.18
C LYS A 60 4.67 10.38 9.11
N THR A 61 4.46 9.27 9.82
CA THR A 61 5.46 8.71 10.75
C THR A 61 6.73 8.23 10.02
N ASN A 62 6.61 7.83 8.76
CA ASN A 62 7.72 7.31 7.95
C ASN A 62 8.25 8.32 6.91
N ASP A 63 7.71 9.53 6.90
CA ASP A 63 7.87 10.46 5.77
C ASP A 63 9.30 10.95 5.56
N ASN A 64 10.09 10.98 6.64
CA ASN A 64 11.51 11.32 6.57
C ASN A 64 12.38 10.18 6.03
N ASP A 65 11.91 8.93 6.15
CA ASP A 65 12.70 7.75 5.77
C ASP A 65 12.38 7.27 4.35
N ARG A 66 11.13 7.47 3.90
CA ARG A 66 10.67 7.01 2.60
C ARG A 66 9.63 7.93 1.96
N VAL A 67 9.65 7.98 0.63
CA VAL A 67 8.50 8.37 -0.19
C VAL A 67 7.63 7.14 -0.39
N GLU A 68 6.44 7.15 0.20
CA GLU A 68 5.41 6.13 -0.03
C GLU A 68 4.58 6.56 -1.24
N ALA A 69 4.65 5.81 -2.34
CA ALA A 69 3.95 6.12 -3.58
C ALA A 69 3.40 4.85 -4.25
N LEU A 70 3.22 3.76 -3.48
CA LEU A 70 2.73 2.48 -3.99
C LEU A 70 1.35 2.62 -4.64
N TYR A 71 0.46 3.44 -4.08
CA TYR A 71 -0.89 3.62 -4.63
C TYR A 71 -0.99 4.71 -5.71
N SER A 72 0.08 5.48 -5.90
CA SER A 72 0.26 6.42 -7.01
C SER A 72 1.02 5.75 -8.16
N ILE A 73 2.33 5.95 -8.26
CA ILE A 73 3.15 5.43 -9.35
C ILE A 73 3.65 4.00 -9.11
N GLY A 74 3.42 3.42 -7.92
CA GLY A 74 3.77 2.04 -7.62
C GLY A 74 5.15 1.84 -7.01
N LEU A 75 5.73 2.85 -6.37
CA LEU A 75 7.07 2.78 -5.78
C LEU A 75 7.05 3.05 -4.28
N ARG A 76 7.95 2.38 -3.56
CA ARG A 76 8.44 2.83 -2.26
C ARG A 76 9.90 3.20 -2.40
N VAL A 77 10.23 4.46 -2.15
CA VAL A 77 11.58 5.00 -2.40
C VAL A 77 12.18 5.49 -1.09
N ARG A 78 13.45 5.20 -0.85
CA ARG A 78 14.17 5.72 0.31
C ARG A 78 14.42 7.22 0.15
N ALA A 79 13.99 8.01 1.14
CA ALA A 79 13.97 9.46 1.02
C ALA A 79 15.37 10.06 0.82
N ARG A 80 16.38 9.52 1.52
CA ARG A 80 17.73 10.09 1.56
C ARG A 80 18.48 10.08 0.23
N ASP A 81 18.30 9.04 -0.58
CA ASP A 81 19.17 8.73 -1.73
C ASP A 81 18.42 8.26 -2.98
N GLY A 82 17.10 8.07 -2.92
CA GLY A 82 16.31 7.74 -4.10
C GLY A 82 16.33 6.27 -4.48
N VAL A 83 16.88 5.40 -3.61
CA VAL A 83 16.87 3.96 -3.87
C VAL A 83 15.45 3.40 -3.72
N VAL A 84 14.99 2.68 -4.74
CA VAL A 84 13.71 1.98 -4.76
C VAL A 84 13.82 0.77 -3.84
N ASN A 85 12.99 0.72 -2.80
CA ASN A 85 12.92 -0.40 -1.87
C ASN A 85 11.89 -1.44 -2.29
N ASP A 86 10.81 -1.01 -2.95
CA ASP A 86 9.69 -1.87 -3.34
C ASP A 86 8.99 -1.32 -4.58
N VAL A 87 8.42 -2.22 -5.40
CA VAL A 87 7.70 -1.88 -6.63
C VAL A 87 6.46 -2.74 -6.80
N MET A 88 5.35 -2.10 -7.19
CA MET A 88 4.20 -2.81 -7.73
C MET A 88 4.43 -3.07 -9.22
N LEU A 89 4.70 -4.32 -9.59
CA LEU A 89 5.06 -4.72 -10.96
C LEU A 89 4.10 -4.18 -12.04
N ASN A 90 2.79 -4.21 -11.76
CA ASN A 90 1.75 -3.78 -12.70
C ASN A 90 1.37 -2.29 -12.60
N ALA A 91 2.01 -1.53 -11.70
CA ALA A 91 1.79 -0.10 -11.54
C ALA A 91 2.65 0.70 -12.56
N PRO A 92 2.38 2.02 -12.74
CA PRO A 92 3.02 2.82 -13.79
C PRO A 92 4.55 2.73 -13.83
N ALA A 93 5.22 2.88 -12.68
CA ALA A 93 6.68 2.84 -12.62
C ALA A 93 7.25 1.43 -12.86
N GLY A 94 6.56 0.38 -12.36
CA GLY A 94 6.94 -1.01 -12.60
C GLY A 94 6.86 -1.37 -14.09
N LYS A 95 5.79 -0.95 -14.76
CA LYS A 95 5.62 -1.10 -16.23
C LYS A 95 6.68 -0.33 -17.03
N ALA A 96 7.14 0.81 -16.51
CA ALA A 96 8.24 1.59 -17.09
C ALA A 96 9.63 0.95 -16.86
N GLY A 97 9.71 -0.13 -16.08
CA GLY A 97 10.93 -0.90 -15.84
C GLY A 97 11.72 -0.49 -14.59
N LEU A 98 11.17 0.35 -13.71
CA LEU A 98 11.78 0.58 -12.40
C LEU A 98 11.59 -0.65 -11.50
N GLY A 99 12.60 -0.94 -10.68
CA GLY A 99 12.59 -2.07 -9.76
C GLY A 99 13.42 -1.84 -8.50
N PRO A 100 13.34 -2.76 -7.53
CA PRO A 100 14.06 -2.63 -6.26
C PRO A 100 15.57 -2.59 -6.48
N GLY A 101 16.27 -1.78 -5.67
CA GLY A 101 17.72 -1.58 -5.78
C GLY A 101 18.14 -0.48 -6.74
N MET A 102 17.30 -0.12 -7.72
CA MET A 102 17.57 1.01 -8.62
C MET A 102 17.54 2.33 -7.86
N GLN A 103 18.37 3.28 -8.28
CA GLN A 103 18.45 4.61 -7.67
C GLN A 103 17.86 5.67 -8.59
N ILE A 104 16.86 6.42 -8.13
CA ILE A 104 16.35 7.58 -8.85
C ILE A 104 17.37 8.72 -8.72
N LEU A 105 17.87 9.19 -9.86
CA LEU A 105 18.84 10.28 -9.95
C LEU A 105 18.18 11.64 -10.20
N ALA A 106 17.14 11.65 -11.04
CA ALA A 106 16.39 12.86 -11.37
C ALA A 106 14.93 12.55 -11.73
N VAL A 107 14.07 13.53 -11.51
CA VAL A 107 12.64 13.51 -11.89
C VAL A 107 12.34 14.80 -12.65
N ASN A 108 11.81 14.69 -13.85
CA ASN A 108 11.53 15.82 -14.76
C ASN A 108 12.73 16.77 -14.93
N GLY A 109 13.94 16.20 -15.04
CA GLY A 109 15.20 16.95 -15.19
C GLY A 109 15.72 17.61 -13.90
N LEU A 110 15.00 17.50 -12.78
CA LEU A 110 15.45 17.97 -11.47
C LEU A 110 16.11 16.84 -10.70
N ARG A 111 17.28 17.12 -10.10
CA ARG A 111 17.98 16.17 -9.24
C ARG A 111 17.03 15.63 -8.16
N TYR A 112 17.11 14.32 -7.93
CA TYR A 112 16.27 13.66 -6.95
C TYR A 112 16.42 14.31 -5.57
N SER A 113 15.28 14.63 -5.00
CA SER A 113 15.03 14.69 -3.57
C SER A 113 13.67 14.06 -3.32
N ALA A 114 13.39 13.67 -2.07
CA ALA A 114 12.08 13.14 -1.71
C ALA A 114 10.95 14.12 -2.08
N ASP A 115 11.18 15.42 -1.93
CA ASP A 115 10.19 16.46 -2.26
C ASP A 115 10.03 16.67 -3.76
N VAL A 116 11.11 16.58 -4.54
CA VAL A 116 11.04 16.61 -6.02
C VAL A 116 10.15 15.47 -6.53
N LEU A 117 10.34 14.24 -6.02
CA LEU A 117 9.50 13.11 -6.42
C LEU A 117 8.03 13.30 -6.00
N ARG A 118 7.79 13.73 -4.75
CA ARG A 118 6.42 13.99 -4.25
C ARG A 118 5.70 15.07 -5.05
N ASN A 119 6.39 16.17 -5.36
CA ASN A 119 5.81 17.27 -6.11
C ASN A 119 5.48 16.83 -7.55
N ALA A 120 6.39 16.09 -8.20
CA ALA A 120 6.11 15.56 -9.52
C ALA A 120 4.90 14.62 -9.54
N ILE A 121 4.75 13.75 -8.53
CA ILE A 121 3.56 12.90 -8.37
C ILE A 121 2.30 13.76 -8.18
N LYS A 122 2.34 14.77 -7.30
CA LYS A 122 1.21 15.65 -7.02
C LYS A 122 0.77 16.43 -8.26
N GLU A 123 1.72 16.93 -9.04
CA GLU A 123 1.49 17.75 -10.23
C GLU A 123 1.05 16.92 -11.44
N SER A 124 1.32 15.61 -11.44
CA SER A 124 0.98 14.69 -12.53
C SER A 124 -0.48 14.75 -12.98
N LYS A 125 -1.43 15.00 -12.06
CA LYS A 125 -2.87 15.14 -12.36
C LYS A 125 -3.21 16.35 -13.24
N ASN A 126 -2.32 17.35 -13.26
CA ASN A 126 -2.46 18.56 -14.06
C ASN A 126 -1.46 18.60 -15.24
N ALA A 127 -0.56 17.62 -15.31
CA ALA A 127 0.47 17.56 -16.34
C ALA A 127 -0.13 17.07 -17.67
N ALA A 128 0.29 17.67 -18.78
CA ALA A 128 -0.14 17.26 -20.12
C ALA A 128 0.59 16.00 -20.63
N GLY A 129 1.70 15.60 -20.01
CA GLY A 129 2.52 14.48 -20.44
C GLY A 129 3.09 13.67 -19.27
N PRO A 130 3.79 12.57 -19.57
CA PRO A 130 4.30 11.65 -18.56
C PRO A 130 5.41 12.27 -17.72
N MET A 131 5.57 11.74 -16.50
CA MET A 131 6.75 12.04 -15.69
C MET A 131 7.99 11.39 -16.33
N THR A 132 9.12 12.10 -16.34
CA THR A 132 10.40 11.53 -16.77
C THR A 132 11.23 11.19 -15.53
N ILE A 133 11.70 9.96 -15.42
CA ILE A 133 12.56 9.52 -14.32
C ILE A 133 13.88 9.03 -14.89
N GLU A 134 14.97 9.64 -14.42
CA GLU A 134 16.32 9.13 -14.62
C GLU A 134 16.67 8.25 -13.44
N PHE A 135 17.13 7.03 -13.72
CA PHE A 135 17.56 6.10 -12.69
C PHE A 135 18.86 5.41 -13.08
N GLN A 136 19.58 4.98 -12.05
CA GLN A 136 20.75 4.14 -12.15
C GLN A 136 20.39 2.72 -11.74
N ASN A 137 20.81 1.76 -12.56
CA ASN A 137 20.82 0.34 -12.24
C ASN A 137 22.24 -0.19 -12.47
N ASP A 138 22.92 -0.53 -11.39
CA ASP A 138 24.38 -0.78 -11.39
C ASP A 138 25.12 0.41 -12.03
N ASP A 139 25.90 0.18 -13.09
CA ASP A 139 26.65 1.23 -13.78
C ASP A 139 25.87 1.90 -14.92
N VAL A 140 24.61 1.51 -15.14
CA VAL A 140 23.81 1.98 -16.28
C VAL A 140 22.79 3.02 -15.82
N VAL A 141 22.92 4.23 -16.34
CA VAL A 141 21.90 5.28 -16.21
C VAL A 141 20.93 5.20 -17.38
N LYS A 142 19.64 5.20 -17.08
CA LYS A 142 18.56 5.22 -18.07
C LYS A 142 17.52 6.26 -17.70
N THR A 143 16.79 6.69 -18.72
CA THR A 143 15.63 7.55 -18.57
C THR A 143 14.39 6.79 -19.01
N VAL A 144 13.32 6.87 -18.24
CA VAL A 144 12.02 6.27 -18.55
C VAL A 144 10.90 7.28 -18.38
N SER A 145 9.84 7.09 -19.16
CA SER A 145 8.60 7.84 -19.04
C SER A 145 7.59 7.03 -18.22
N VAL A 146 7.08 7.62 -17.15
CA VAL A 146 6.01 7.07 -16.31
C VAL A 146 4.73 7.82 -16.63
N ASP A 147 3.87 7.17 -17.42
CA ASP A 147 2.56 7.68 -17.79
C ASP A 147 1.59 7.53 -16.60
N TYR A 148 1.48 8.60 -15.82
CA TYR A 148 0.65 8.69 -14.63
C TYR A 148 0.07 10.09 -14.51
N HIS A 149 -1.25 10.16 -14.28
CA HIS A 149 -2.01 11.41 -14.18
C HIS A 149 -2.95 11.42 -12.97
N GLY A 150 -2.63 10.64 -11.93
CA GLY A 150 -3.53 10.43 -10.79
C GLY A 150 -3.28 11.33 -9.58
N GLY A 151 -2.16 12.06 -9.52
CA GLY A 151 -1.81 12.86 -8.34
C GLY A 151 -1.32 12.01 -7.15
N ALA A 152 -1.28 12.61 -5.96
CA ALA A 152 -1.05 11.84 -4.74
C ALA A 152 -2.29 10.99 -4.42
N ARG A 153 -2.11 9.70 -4.13
CA ARG A 153 -3.20 8.77 -3.85
C ARG A 153 -2.89 7.95 -2.60
N GLU A 154 -3.42 8.39 -1.47
CA GLU A 154 -3.08 7.85 -0.15
C GLU A 154 -4.27 7.15 0.53
N PRO A 155 -4.12 5.90 0.99
CA PRO A 155 -5.20 5.13 1.58
C PRO A 155 -5.60 5.69 2.95
N HIS A 156 -6.90 5.83 3.17
CA HIS A 156 -7.49 6.23 4.45
C HIS A 156 -8.64 5.30 4.80
N LEU A 157 -8.86 5.12 6.10
CA LEU A 157 -10.11 4.56 6.59
C LEU A 157 -11.06 5.71 6.92
N GLU A 158 -12.25 5.63 6.35
CA GLU A 158 -13.32 6.57 6.65
C GLU A 158 -14.48 5.85 7.33
N ARG A 159 -15.12 6.52 8.30
CA ARG A 159 -16.26 5.96 9.00
C ARG A 159 -17.49 5.87 8.11
N ASP A 160 -18.12 4.70 8.12
CA ASP A 160 -19.50 4.52 7.73
C ASP A 160 -20.39 4.73 8.97
N ALA A 161 -21.04 5.89 9.03
CA ALA A 161 -21.90 6.27 10.17
C ALA A 161 -23.20 5.45 10.25
N ALA A 162 -23.57 4.70 9.20
CA ALA A 162 -24.74 3.84 9.21
C ALA A 162 -24.51 2.53 9.99
N LYS A 163 -23.29 2.28 10.48
CA LYS A 163 -22.91 1.05 11.19
C LYS A 163 -22.22 1.37 12.52
N PRO A 164 -22.21 0.44 13.48
CA PRO A 164 -21.41 0.58 14.70
C PRO A 164 -19.91 0.70 14.40
N ASP A 165 -19.16 1.41 15.26
CA ASP A 165 -17.70 1.44 15.20
C ASP A 165 -17.09 0.20 15.84
N MET A 166 -16.94 -0.88 15.08
CA MET A 166 -16.36 -2.10 15.64
C MET A 166 -14.85 -1.95 15.89
N LEU A 167 -14.15 -1.17 15.05
CA LEU A 167 -12.70 -0.98 15.22
C LEU A 167 -12.39 -0.22 16.50
N ALA A 168 -13.12 0.86 16.80
CA ALA A 168 -12.93 1.59 18.05
C ALA A 168 -13.22 0.71 19.28
N GLN A 169 -14.26 -0.14 19.22
CA GLN A 169 -14.57 -1.08 20.30
C GLN A 169 -13.47 -2.14 20.49
N ILE A 170 -12.93 -2.68 19.40
CA ILE A 170 -11.86 -3.71 19.43
C ILE A 170 -10.55 -3.12 19.97
N LEU A 171 -10.20 -1.91 19.54
CA LEU A 171 -8.96 -1.23 19.95
C LEU A 171 -9.09 -0.53 21.30
N ALA A 172 -10.29 -0.45 21.87
CA ALA A 172 -10.49 0.17 23.17
C ALA A 172 -9.65 -0.56 24.23
N PRO A 173 -8.95 0.19 25.10
CA PRO A 173 -8.22 -0.42 26.20
C PRO A 173 -9.22 -1.17 27.08
N ARG A 174 -8.89 -2.41 27.44
CA ARG A 174 -9.57 -3.07 28.54
C ARG A 174 -9.08 -2.42 29.82
N ALA A 175 -9.95 -1.72 30.54
CA ALA A 175 -9.65 -1.27 31.88
C ALA A 175 -9.20 -2.48 32.71
N LYS A 176 -8.20 -2.27 33.59
CA LYS A 176 -7.85 -3.26 34.61
C LYS A 176 -8.97 -3.40 35.63
#